data_AF-A0A2S9G8X1-F1
#
_entry.id   AF-A0A2S9G8X1-F1
#
_cell.length_a   1.000
_cell.length_b   1.000
_cell.length_c   1.000
_cell.angle_alpha   90.00
_cell.angle_beta   90.00
_cell.angle_gamma   90.00
#
_symmetry.space_group_name_H-M   'P 1'
#
loop_
_entity.id
_entity.type
_entity.pdbx_description
1 polymer ?
#
loop_
_entity_poly.entity_id
_entity_poly.type
_entity_poly.pdbx_seq_one_letter_code
_entity_poly.pdbx_strand_id
1 'polypeptide(L)' 'MTAEPAPTDLRRSRGDRQRDAIVAAVRGLLQERSFADLSVSTISERAGVARSGFYFYFDSKYAVLAVIVA' A
#
# COMPACT_ATOMS: atom_id res chain seq x y z
N MET A 1 29.39 -19.23 -12.67
CA MET A 1 29.80 -17.90 -12.20
C MET A 1 28.52 -17.17 -11.80
N THR A 2 28.25 -17.12 -10.49
CA THR A 2 26.97 -16.72 -9.92
C THR A 2 26.90 -15.20 -9.84
N ALA A 3 25.97 -14.56 -10.56
CA ALA A 3 25.71 -13.14 -10.40
C ALA A 3 24.93 -12.93 -9.08
N GLU A 4 25.54 -12.25 -8.11
CA GLU A 4 24.82 -11.75 -6.94
C GLU A 4 23.74 -10.76 -7.40
N PRO A 5 22.48 -10.91 -6.96
CA PRO A 5 21.45 -9.93 -7.26
C PRO A 5 21.80 -8.62 -6.54
N ALA A 6 21.90 -7.54 -7.30
CA ALA A 6 22.23 -6.23 -6.78
C ALA A 6 21.17 -5.75 -5.75
N PRO A 7 21.58 -4.98 -4.72
CA PRO A 7 20.71 -4.56 -3.60
C PRO A 7 19.55 -3.62 -3.99
N THR A 8 19.35 -3.35 -5.28
CA THR A 8 18.27 -2.52 -5.83
C THR A 8 17.00 -3.33 -6.09
N ASP A 9 17.11 -4.59 -6.53
CA ASP A 9 15.95 -5.46 -6.81
C ASP A 9 15.21 -5.90 -5.53
N LEU A 10 15.96 -6.11 -4.44
CA LEU A 10 15.38 -6.41 -3.13
C LEU A 10 14.63 -5.22 -2.54
N ARG A 11 15.06 -3.98 -2.82
CA ARG A 11 14.36 -2.77 -2.39
C ARG A 11 13.09 -2.54 -3.20
N ARG A 12 13.15 -2.77 -4.51
CA ARG A 12 11.99 -2.67 -5.41
C ARG A 12 10.91 -3.67 -5.02
N SER A 13 11.28 -4.94 -4.85
CA SER A 13 10.35 -5.99 -4.42
C SER A 13 9.75 -5.74 -3.03
N ARG A 14 10.49 -5.15 -2.09
CA ARG A 14 9.94 -4.75 -0.79
C ARG A 14 8.95 -3.59 -0.92
N GLY A 15 9.25 -2.62 -1.79
CA GLY A 15 8.37 -1.47 -2.02
C GLY A 15 7.08 -1.85 -2.73
N ASP A 16 7.18 -2.70 -3.74
CA ASP A 16 6.03 -3.25 -4.46
C ASP A 16 5.09 -4.00 -3.50
N ARG A 17 5.65 -4.83 -2.60
CA ARG A 17 4.86 -5.51 -1.56
C ARG A 17 4.13 -4.56 -0.62
N GLN A 18 4.75 -3.45 -0.21
CA GLN A 18 4.08 -2.46 0.66
C GLN A 18 2.96 -1.74 -0.09
N ARG A 19 3.20 -1.36 -1.35
CA ARG A 19 2.17 -0.76 -2.20
C ARG A 19 0.97 -1.68 -2.36
N ASP A 20 1.22 -2.95 -2.66
CA ASP A 20 0.18 -3.97 -2.83
C ASP A 20 -0.57 -4.24 -1.53
N ALA A 21 0.13 -4.27 -0.39
CA ALA A 21 -0.49 -4.40 0.94
C ALA A 21 -1.47 -3.26 1.23
N ILE A 22 -1.12 -2.01 0.87
CA ILE A 22 -2.01 -0.86 1.01
C ILE A 22 -3.26 -1.02 0.14
N VAL A 23 -3.10 -1.41 -1.13
CA VAL A 23 -4.23 -1.63 -2.05
C VAL A 23 -5.15 -2.75 -1.56
N ALA A 24 -4.58 -3.88 -1.12
CA ALA A 24 -5.32 -5.00 -0.57
C ALA A 24 -6.09 -4.62 0.70
N ALA A 25 -5.46 -3.86 1.60
CA ALA A 25 -6.09 -3.36 2.82
C ALA A 25 -7.31 -2.48 2.50
N VAL A 26 -7.19 -1.55 1.55
CA VAL A 26 -8.32 -0.70 1.14
C VAL A 26 -9.45 -1.54 0.52
N ARG A 27 -9.14 -2.50 -0.36
CA ARG A 27 -10.15 -3.40 -0.95
C ARG A 27 -10.92 -4.16 0.13
N GLY A 28 -10.23 -4.70 1.13
CA GLY A 28 -10.87 -5.39 2.26
C GLY A 28 -11.74 -4.47 3.10
N LEU A 29 -11.22 -3.28 3.45
CA LEU A 29 -11.97 -2.30 4.25
C LEU A 29 -13.24 -1.79 3.54
N LEU A 30 -13.22 -1.68 2.22
CA LEU A 30 -14.39 -1.31 1.41
C LEU A 30 -15.52 -2.36 1.46
N GLN A 31 -15.22 -3.61 1.82
CA GLN A 31 -16.26 -4.63 2.05
C GLN A 31 -16.90 -4.51 3.44
N GLU A 32 -16.22 -3.84 4.38
CA GLU A 32 -16.66 -3.74 5.78
C GLU A 32 -17.39 -2.41 6.07
N ARG A 33 -17.04 -1.31 5.39
CA ARG A 33 -17.59 0.03 5.64
C ARG A 33 -17.44 0.98 4.46
N SER A 34 -18.15 2.12 4.52
CA SER A 34 -18.06 3.16 3.49
C SER A 34 -16.65 3.74 3.37
N PHE A 35 -16.25 4.10 2.15
CA PHE A 35 -14.99 4.77 1.88
C PHE A 35 -14.85 6.11 2.63
N ALA A 36 -15.97 6.80 2.86
CA ALA A 36 -15.99 8.06 3.60
C ALA A 36 -15.41 7.88 5.03
N ASP A 37 -15.72 6.75 5.66
CA ASP A 37 -15.33 6.43 7.04
C ASP A 37 -13.89 5.90 7.16
N LEU A 38 -13.23 5.61 6.03
CA LEU A 38 -11.84 5.15 6.04
C LEU A 38 -10.89 6.29 6.36
N SER A 39 -9.97 6.06 7.29
CA SER A 39 -8.86 6.96 7.58
C SER A 39 -7.54 6.36 7.08
N VAL A 40 -6.55 7.22 6.80
CA VAL A 40 -5.20 6.74 6.46
C VAL A 40 -4.61 5.91 7.60
N SER A 41 -4.87 6.27 8.87
CA SER A 41 -4.41 5.47 10.02
C SER A 41 -4.97 4.04 9.99
N THR A 42 -6.28 3.88 9.77
CA THR A 42 -6.92 2.56 9.68
C THR A 42 -6.38 1.73 8.53
N ILE A 43 -6.14 2.36 7.37
CA ILE A 43 -5.55 1.68 6.20
C ILE A 43 -4.12 1.23 6.50
N SER A 44 -3.31 2.12 7.09
CA SER A 44 -1.93 1.83 7.49
C SER A 44 -1.85 0.67 8.49
N GLU A 45 -2.70 0.67 9.52
CA GLU A 45 -2.81 -0.43 10.48
C GLU A 45 -3.18 -1.74 9.81
N ARG A 46 -4.22 -1.75 8.96
CA ARG A 46 -4.68 -2.95 8.23
C ARG A 46 -3.60 -3.49 7.28
N ALA A 47 -2.84 -2.61 6.64
CA ALA A 47 -1.77 -2.97 5.72
C ALA A 47 -0.45 -3.34 6.42
N GLY A 48 -0.33 -3.15 7.74
CA GLY A 48 0.91 -3.38 8.47
C GLY A 48 2.04 -2.41 8.07
N VAL A 49 1.70 -1.18 7.66
CA VAL A 49 2.67 -0.15 7.26
C VAL A 49 2.56 1.06 8.16
N ALA A 50 3.67 1.77 8.37
CA ALA A 50 3.63 3.07 9.05
C ALA A 50 2.87 4.10 8.20
N ARG A 51 2.27 5.11 8.86
CA ARG A 51 1.58 6.20 8.17
C ARG A 51 2.49 6.98 7.22
N SER A 52 3.76 7.18 7.57
CA SER A 52 4.77 7.75 6.66
C SER A 52 5.02 6.86 5.44
N GLY A 53 5.00 5.53 5.63
CA GLY A 53 5.11 4.56 4.54
C GLY A 53 3.91 4.62 3.59
N PHE A 54 2.69 4.88 4.09
CA PHE A 54 1.54 5.13 3.22
C PHE A 54 1.78 6.33 2.29
N TYR A 55 2.16 7.48 2.87
CA TYR A 55 2.37 8.71 2.11
C TYR A 55 3.57 8.67 1.17
N PHE A 56 4.47 7.68 1.33
CA PHE A 56 5.53 7.44 0.35
C PHE A 56 4.99 6.88 -0.98
N TYR A 57 3.90 6.09 -0.96
CA TYR A 57 3.32 5.49 -2.17
C TYR A 57 2.06 6.19 -2.68
N PHE A 58 1.29 6.82 -1.78
CA PHE A 58 0.00 7.42 -2.12
C PHE A 58 -0.18 8.77 -1.42
N ASP A 59 -0.48 9.81 -2.21
CA ASP A 59 -0.72 11.16 -1.68
C ASP A 59 -1.99 11.25 -0.81
N SER A 60 -2.95 10.35 -1.02
CA SER A 60 -4.18 10.29 -0.24
C SER A 60 -4.87 8.93 -0.36
N LYS A 61 -5.88 8.68 0.50
CA LYS A 61 -6.77 7.51 0.36
C LYS A 61 -7.49 7.48 -1.00
N TYR A 62 -7.75 8.64 -1.60
CA TYR A 62 -8.38 8.75 -2.92
C TYR A 62 -7.45 8.27 -4.04
N ALA A 63 -6.13 8.48 -3.91
CA ALA A 63 -5.15 7.95 -4.88
C ALA A 63 -5.15 6.41 -4.88
N VAL A 64 -5.32 5.78 -3.71
CA VAL A 64 -5.48 4.31 -3.64
C VAL A 64 -6.77 3.87 -4.31
N LEU A 65 -7.88 4.59 -4.06
CA LEU A 65 -9.16 4.28 -4.68
C LEU A 65 -9.10 4.41 -6.21
N ALA A 66 -8.42 5.44 -6.73
CA ALA A 66 -8.20 5.61 -8.17
C ALA A 66 -7.49 4.39 -8.79
N VAL A 67 -6.48 3.83 -8.11
CA VAL A 67 -5.79 2.62 -8.55
C VAL A 67 -6.70 1.37 -8.51
N ILE A 68 -7.69 1.34 -7.61
CA ILE A 68 -8.60 0.20 -7.47
C ILE A 68 -9.66 0.16 -8.58
N VAL A 69 -10.09 1.34 -9.06
CA VAL A 69 -11.17 1.50 -10.05
C VAL A 69 -10.69 1.72 -11.48
N ALA A 70 -9.39 2.01 -11.66
CA ALA A 70 -8.74 2.03 -12.97
C ALA A 70 -8.61 0.61 -13.54
#